data_AF-A0ABD0NXQ7-F1
#
_entry.id   AF-A0ABD0NXQ7-F1
#
_cell.length_a   1.000
_cell.length_b   1.000
_cell.length_c   1.000
_cell.angle_alpha   90.00
_cell.angle_beta   90.00
_cell.angle_gamma   90.00
#
_symmetry.space_group_name_H-M   'P 1'
#
loop_
_entity.id
_entity.type
_entity.pdbx_description
1 polymer ?
#
loop_
_entity_poly.entity_id
_entity_poly.type
_entity_poly.pdbx_seq_one_letter_code
_entity_poly.pdbx_strand_id
1 'polypeptide(L)' 'IIKVFSEDGVGKVVEVPADMTARDVCQFLVYKNHCLDDNCWSLVEHHSLLGL' A
#
# COMPACT_ATOMS: atom_id res chain seq x y z
N ILE A 1 8.35 -5.19 -7.99
CA ILE A 1 8.35 -3.75 -7.64
C ILE A 1 6.97 -3.19 -7.95
N ILE A 2 6.34 -2.50 -7.00
CA ILE A 2 5.06 -1.80 -7.18
C ILE A 2 5.18 -0.33 -6.76
N LYS A 3 4.28 0.52 -7.23
CA LYS A 3 4.15 1.91 -6.76
C LYS A 3 2.82 2.04 -6.00
N VAL A 4 2.90 2.45 -4.74
CA VAL A 4 1.75 2.66 -3.86
C VAL A 4 1.55 4.15 -3.65
N PHE A 5 0.32 4.62 -3.73
CA PHE A 5 -0.03 6.03 -3.55
C PHE A 5 -0.80 6.21 -2.24
N SER A 6 -0.51 7.30 -1.52
CA SER A 6 -1.36 7.79 -0.44
C SER A 6 -2.47 8.71 -0.98
N GLU A 7 -3.43 9.04 -0.12
CA GLU A 7 -4.57 9.90 -0.45
C GLU A 7 -4.17 11.32 -0.88
N ASP A 8 -3.00 11.79 -0.46
CA ASP A 8 -2.38 13.05 -0.90
C ASP A 8 -1.74 12.98 -2.30
N GLY A 9 -1.81 11.82 -2.97
CA GLY A 9 -1.24 11.57 -4.29
C GLY A 9 0.27 11.28 -4.28
N VAL A 10 0.92 11.24 -3.12
CA VAL A 10 2.35 10.94 -3.03
C VAL A 10 2.58 9.44 -3.28
N GLY A 11 3.38 9.14 -4.31
CA GLY A 11 3.72 7.76 -4.69
C GLY A 11 5.03 7.29 -4.07
N LYS A 12 5.04 6.07 -3.51
CA LYS A 12 6.22 5.38 -2.98
C LYS A 12 6.44 4.08 -3.74
N VAL A 13 7.71 3.80 -4.08
CA VAL A 13 8.11 2.54 -4.73
C VAL A 13 8.46 1.52 -3.66
N VAL A 14 7.94 0.31 -3.81
CA VAL A 14 8.12 -0.80 -2.86
C VAL A 14 8.54 -2.06 -3.61
N GLU A 15 9.58 -2.72 -3.10
CA GLU A 15 9.95 -4.07 -3.52
C GLU A 15 9.07 -5.07 -2.77
N VAL A 16 8.37 -5.91 -3.53
CA VAL A 16 7.44 -6.91 -2.99
C VAL A 16 7.86 -8.25 -3.60
N PRO A 17 8.41 -9.17 -2.78
CA PRO A 17 8.60 -10.58 -3.14
C PRO A 17 7.29 -11.23 -3.61
N ALA A 18 7.39 -12.26 -4.45
CA ALA A 18 6.22 -12.91 -5.05
C ALA A 18 5.32 -13.63 -4.03
N ASP A 19 5.85 -13.95 -2.85
CA ASP A 19 5.17 -14.63 -1.74
C ASP A 19 4.56 -13.67 -0.70
N MET A 20 4.83 -12.36 -0.78
CA MET A 20 4.21 -11.38 0.10
C MET A 20 2.73 -11.18 -0.27
N THR A 21 1.88 -11.23 0.76
CA THR A 21 0.45 -10.91 0.63
C THR A 21 0.21 -9.39 0.72
N ALA A 22 -0.98 -8.94 0.32
CA ALA A 22 -1.37 -7.54 0.50
C ALA A 22 -1.32 -7.09 1.97
N ARG A 23 -1.60 -8.00 2.91
CA ARG A 23 -1.51 -7.72 4.35
C ARG A 23 -0.08 -7.47 4.79
N ASP A 24 0.87 -8.28 4.31
CA ASP A 24 2.28 -8.09 4.61
C ASP A 24 2.78 -6.74 4.07
N VAL A 25 2.31 -6.33 2.89
CA VAL A 25 2.63 -5.01 2.31
C VAL A 25 2.03 -3.87 3.14
N CYS A 26 0.77 -3.98 3.57
CA CYS A 26 0.16 -2.99 4.46
C CYS A 26 0.97 -2.84 5.75
N GLN A 27 1.28 -3.94 6.43
CA GLN A 27 2.04 -3.93 7.69
C GLN A 27 3.44 -3.33 7.49
N PHE A 28 4.11 -3.69 6.40
CA PHE A 28 5.40 -3.10 6.03
C PHE A 28 5.31 -1.58 5.87
N LEU A 29 4.27 -1.08 5.20
CA LEU A 29 4.06 0.36 5.01
C LEU A 29 3.71 1.07 6.32
N VAL A 30 2.87 0.47 7.17
CA VAL A 30 2.55 1.00 8.50
C VAL A 30 3.81 1.17 9.34
N TYR A 31 4.61 0.10 9.42
CA TYR A 31 5.89 0.11 10.13
C TYR A 31 6.84 1.17 9.58
N LYS A 32 7.04 1.20 8.25
CA LYS A 32 7.99 2.11 7.59
C LYS A 32 7.61 3.60 7.72
N ASN A 33 6.32 3.91 7.83
CA ASN A 33 5.85 5.31 7.90
C ASN A 33 5.50 5.76 9.32
N HIS A 34 5.81 4.95 10.34
CA HIS A 34 5.47 5.24 11.74
C HIS A 34 3.98 5.49 11.97
N CYS A 35 3.14 4.76 11.24
CA CYS A 35 1.69 4.80 11.41
C CYS A 35 1.25 3.91 12.58
N LEU A 36 0.07 4.19 13.13
CA LEU A 36 -0.58 3.32 14.11
C LEU A 36 -1.03 2.01 13.43
N ASP A 37 -0.71 0.86 14.01
CA ASP A 37 -1.20 -0.45 13.56
C ASP A 37 -2.53 -0.79 14.26
N ASP A 38 -3.64 -0.31 13.69
CA ASP A 38 -5.00 -0.54 14.17
C ASP A 38 -5.76 -1.62 13.37
N ASN A 39 -5.07 -2.35 12.48
CA ASN A 39 -5.65 -3.28 11.51
C ASN A 39 -6.67 -2.66 10.53
N CYS A 40 -6.77 -1.33 10.42
CA CYS A 40 -7.66 -0.66 9.47
C CYS A 40 -6.96 -0.37 8.12
N TRP A 41 -5.63 -0.49 8.06
CA TRP A 41 -4.85 -0.22 6.85
C TRP A 41 -5.11 -1.26 5.76
N SER A 42 -5.45 -0.77 4.58
CA SER A 42 -5.79 -1.60 3.41
C SER A 42 -5.07 -1.10 2.16
N LEU A 43 -4.73 -2.03 1.26
CA LEU A 43 -4.22 -1.73 -0.07
C LEU A 43 -5.40 -1.78 -1.05
N VAL A 44 -5.55 -0.74 -1.86
CA VAL A 44 -6.65 -0.61 -2.82
C VAL A 44 -6.06 -0.54 -4.23
N GLU A 45 -6.62 -1.33 -5.15
CA GLU A 45 -6.37 -1.19 -6.58
C GLU A 45 -7.34 -0.14 -7.15
N HIS A 46 -6.81 0.85 -7.87
CA HIS A 46 -7.59 1.95 -8.43
C HIS A 46 -7.46 1.97 -9.95
N HIS A 47 -8.59 1.85 -10.64
CA HIS A 47 -8.74 1.88 -12.09
C HIS A 47 -9.28 3.24 -12.54
N SER A 48 -8.39 4.22 -12.71
CA SER A 48 -8.77 5.61 -13.04
C SER A 48 -9.62 5.76 -14.30
N LEU A 49 -9.44 4.90 -15.31
CA LEU A 49 -10.23 4.93 -16.55
C LEU A 49 -11.67 4.41 -16.35
N LEU A 50 -11.89 3.58 -15.34
CA LEU A 50 -13.20 3.02 -15.00
C LEU A 50 -13.87 3.77 -13.84
N GLY A 51 -13.11 4.57 -13.09
CA GLY A 51 -13.59 5.23 -11.88
C GLY A 51 -13.89 4.22 -10.76
N LEU A 52 -13.16 3.10 -10.73
CA LEU A 52 -13.30 2.01 -9.77
C LEU A 52 -12.07 1.92 -8.87
#